data_AF-V9YZQ5-F1
#
_entry.id   AF-V9YZQ5-F1
#
_cell.length_a   1.000
_cell.length_b   1.000
_cell.length_c   1.000
_cell.angle_alpha   90.00
_cell.angle_beta   90.00
_cell.angle_gamma   90.00
#
_symmetry.space_group_name_H-M   'P 1'
#
loop_
_entity.id
_entity.type
_entity.pdbx_description
1 polymer ?
#
loop_
_entity_poly.entity_id
_entity_poly.type
_entity_poly.pdbx_seq_one_letter_code
_entity_poly.pdbx_strand_id
1 'polypeptide(L)'
;MMPHSLARARRDRPEQPVLLCPSAVTDPELMDGVLSVLSDEQLLALGHRVEQHQLQRTRSAILAELRSAVAEALEEGETDSTAPVTHVGIHTRTHPGMPPHWSPSNLLLRHADGASTSPFDATHTELDDLLPDLTCLDQPASGDVLTVDLRTGAFSR
;
A
#
# COMPACT_ATOMS: atom_id res chain seq x y z
N MET A 1 50.88 18.05 49.91
CA MET A 1 51.27 17.71 48.54
C MET A 1 50.01 17.23 47.82
N MET A 2 49.40 18.08 46.99
CA MET A 2 48.36 17.71 45.99
C MET A 2 49.08 17.57 44.63
N PRO A 3 48.63 16.81 43.60
CA PRO A 3 47.29 16.80 42.93
C PRO A 3 46.79 15.36 42.61
N HIS A 4 45.60 15.00 42.08
CA HIS A 4 44.79 15.38 40.90
C HIS A 4 43.33 14.91 41.19
N SER A 5 42.23 15.64 40.99
CA SER A 5 41.59 16.23 39.79
C SER A 5 40.74 15.25 38.92
N LEU A 6 39.45 15.59 38.79
CA LEU A 6 38.45 15.23 37.73
C LEU A 6 37.94 13.77 37.71
N ALA A 7 36.67 13.41 37.44
CA ALA A 7 35.62 14.08 36.68
C ALA A 7 34.20 13.56 37.03
N ARG A 8 33.23 14.39 36.68
CA ARG A 8 31.79 14.14 36.51
C ARG A 8 31.43 12.89 35.68
N ALA A 9 30.19 12.48 35.91
CA ALA A 9 29.17 12.03 34.94
C ALA A 9 28.99 10.52 34.69
N ARG A 10 27.76 10.06 34.98
CA ARG A 10 26.80 9.50 34.01
C ARG A 10 25.45 9.36 34.73
N ARG A 11 24.62 10.40 34.73
CA ARG A 11 23.52 10.64 33.78
C ARG A 11 22.69 9.38 33.55
N ASP A 12 21.46 9.45 34.04
CA ASP A 12 20.27 8.75 33.54
C ASP A 12 20.46 8.39 32.08
N ARG A 13 20.47 7.09 31.81
CA ARG A 13 20.36 6.59 30.45
C ARG A 13 18.85 6.53 30.20
N PRO A 14 18.26 7.40 29.38
CA PRO A 14 16.94 7.09 28.84
C PRO A 14 17.09 5.77 28.08
N GLU A 15 16.17 4.85 28.30
CA GLU A 15 16.02 3.65 27.47
C GLU A 15 16.02 4.13 26.02
N GLN A 16 17.12 3.90 25.31
CA GLN A 16 17.19 4.23 23.90
C GLN A 16 16.11 3.38 23.23
N PRO A 17 15.20 3.97 22.43
CA PRO A 17 14.32 3.16 21.61
C PRO A 17 15.24 2.25 20.79
N VAL A 18 15.09 0.94 20.97
CA VAL A 18 15.80 -0.03 20.15
C VAL A 18 15.33 0.25 18.73
N LEU A 19 16.20 0.90 17.97
CA LEU A 19 16.02 1.13 16.56
C LEU A 19 16.20 -0.25 15.94
N LEU A 20 15.11 -1.00 15.85
CA LEU A 20 15.07 -2.25 15.12
C LEU A 20 15.37 -1.87 13.66
N CYS A 21 16.62 -2.06 13.25
CA CYS A 21 16.96 -2.05 11.85
C CYS A 21 16.03 -3.07 11.17
N PRO A 22 15.37 -2.75 10.05
CA PRO A 22 14.48 -3.67 9.35
C PRO A 22 15.15 -5.01 9.01
N SER A 23 16.49 -5.02 8.93
CA SER A 23 17.32 -6.20 8.67
C SER A 23 17.70 -7.03 9.91
N ALA A 24 17.33 -6.62 11.13
CA ALA A 24 17.73 -7.28 12.38
C ALA A 24 16.72 -8.34 12.87
N VAL A 25 15.54 -8.43 12.24
CA VAL A 25 14.52 -9.44 12.52
C VAL A 25 14.32 -10.30 11.27
N THR A 26 15.39 -10.98 10.85
CA THR A 26 15.37 -11.94 9.72
C THR A 26 15.77 -13.33 10.16
N ASP A 27 16.17 -13.53 11.41
CA ASP A 27 16.41 -14.86 11.97
C ASP A 27 15.06 -15.53 12.31
N PRO A 28 14.66 -16.58 11.57
CA PRO A 28 13.39 -17.27 11.83
C PRO A 28 13.31 -17.86 13.24
N GLU A 29 14.44 -18.31 13.81
CA GLU A 29 14.47 -18.92 15.14
C GLU A 29 14.21 -17.89 16.24
N LEU A 30 14.72 -16.66 16.07
CA LEU A 30 14.42 -15.55 16.99
C LEU A 30 12.95 -15.11 16.87
N MET A 31 12.39 -15.13 15.66
CA MET A 31 10.98 -14.82 15.44
C MET A 31 10.06 -15.86 16.11
N ASP A 32 10.36 -17.15 15.92
CA ASP A 32 9.60 -18.23 16.55
C ASP A 32 9.65 -18.14 18.08
N GLY A 33 10.82 -17.78 18.63
CA GLY A 33 10.96 -17.47 20.05
C GLY A 33 10.03 -16.35 20.52
N VAL A 34 9.95 -15.24 19.77
CA VAL A 34 9.06 -14.11 20.10
C VAL A 34 7.58 -14.49 19.97
N LEU A 35 7.21 -15.22 18.92
CA LEU A 35 5.84 -15.67 18.70
C LEU A 35 5.38 -16.68 19.75
N SER A 36 6.28 -17.55 20.23
CA SER A 36 5.98 -18.60 21.22
C SER A 36 5.52 -18.07 22.59
N VAL A 37 5.79 -16.80 22.89
CA VAL A 37 5.42 -16.15 24.16
C VAL A 37 4.04 -15.49 24.08
N LEU A 38 3.53 -15.27 22.87
CA LEU A 38 2.23 -14.63 22.66
C LEU A 38 1.09 -15.65 22.83
N SER A 39 -0.02 -15.21 23.42
CA SER A 39 -1.24 -16.02 23.42
C SER A 39 -1.85 -16.10 22.02
N ASP A 40 -2.73 -17.07 21.78
CA ASP A 40 -3.45 -17.21 20.50
C ASP A 40 -4.19 -15.92 20.11
N GLU A 41 -4.81 -15.23 21.07
CA GLU A 41 -5.48 -13.94 20.83
C GLU A 41 -4.48 -12.84 20.41
N GLN A 42 -3.30 -12.81 21.02
CA GLN A 42 -2.25 -11.85 20.68
C GLN A 42 -1.63 -12.15 19.32
N LEU A 43 -1.44 -13.43 18.99
CA LEU A 43 -0.98 -13.87 17.66
C LEU A 43 -1.99 -13.49 16.58
N LEU A 44 -3.28 -13.71 16.83
CA LEU A 44 -4.35 -13.31 15.91
C LEU A 44 -4.41 -11.78 15.73
N ALA A 45 -4.31 -11.02 16.82
CA ALA A 45 -4.26 -9.56 16.75
C ALA A 45 -3.02 -9.04 16.02
N LEU A 46 -1.87 -9.70 16.19
CA LEU A 46 -0.65 -9.39 15.45
C LEU A 46 -0.83 -9.67 13.95
N GLY A 47 -1.42 -10.82 13.60
CA GLY A 47 -1.76 -11.19 12.23
C GLY A 47 -2.60 -10.11 11.54
N HIS A 48 -3.72 -9.72 12.15
CA HIS A 48 -4.57 -8.64 11.63
C HIS A 48 -3.81 -7.31 11.45
N ARG A 49 -2.92 -6.96 12.38
CA ARG A 49 -2.11 -5.74 12.27
C ARG A 49 -1.11 -5.80 11.11
N VAL A 50 -0.51 -6.97 10.88
CA VAL A 50 0.41 -7.19 9.76
C VAL A 50 -0.34 -7.10 8.44
N GLU A 51 -1.50 -7.75 8.33
CA GLU A 51 -2.37 -7.68 7.14
C GLU A 51 -2.82 -6.25 6.86
N GLN A 52 -3.30 -5.52 7.87
CA GLN A 52 -3.68 -4.11 7.74
C GLN A 52 -2.50 -3.25 7.29
N HIS A 53 -1.32 -3.46 7.86
CA HIS A 53 -0.12 -2.73 7.47
C HIS A 53 0.30 -3.04 6.02
N GLN A 54 0.24 -4.31 5.61
CA GLN A 54 0.51 -4.71 4.23
C GLN A 54 -0.50 -4.08 3.27
N LEU A 55 -1.79 -4.13 3.58
CA LEU A 55 -2.85 -3.50 2.79
C LEU A 55 -2.62 -2.00 2.60
N GLN A 56 -2.26 -1.28 3.65
CA GLN A 56 -1.97 0.16 3.56
C GLN A 56 -0.73 0.46 2.71
N ARG A 57 0.31 -0.36 2.81
CA ARG A 57 1.50 -0.24 1.95
C ARG A 57 1.17 -0.49 0.48
N THR A 58 0.46 -1.57 0.18
CA THR A 58 0.03 -1.91 -1.18
C THR A 58 -0.86 -0.81 -1.76
N ARG A 59 -1.84 -0.31 -1.00
CA ARG A 59 -2.69 0.83 -1.41
C ARG A 59 -1.90 2.10 -1.69
N SER A 60 -0.89 2.39 -0.87
CA SER A 60 -0.02 3.57 -1.07
C SER A 60 0.80 3.46 -2.35
N ALA A 61 1.35 2.27 -2.65
CA ALA A 61 2.06 2.01 -3.90
C ALA A 61 1.14 2.13 -5.12
N ILE A 62 -0.04 1.51 -5.07
CA ILE A 62 -1.06 1.61 -6.13
C ILE A 62 -1.45 3.07 -6.38
N LEU A 63 -1.67 3.85 -5.34
CA LEU A 63 -2.02 5.27 -5.47
C LEU A 63 -0.90 6.07 -6.15
N ALA A 64 0.36 5.82 -5.79
CA ALA A 64 1.50 6.49 -6.40
C ALA A 64 1.58 6.16 -7.90
N GLU A 65 1.43 4.88 -8.24
CA GLU A 65 1.49 4.42 -9.62
C GLU A 65 0.32 4.95 -10.46
N LEU A 66 -0.91 4.92 -9.94
CA LEU A 66 -2.06 5.51 -10.60
C LEU A 66 -1.87 7.01 -10.87
N ARG A 67 -1.29 7.76 -9.93
CA ARG A 67 -0.99 9.18 -10.13
C ARG A 67 0.05 9.39 -11.22
N SER A 68 1.07 8.53 -11.28
CA SER A 68 2.10 8.58 -12.32
C SER A 68 1.50 8.30 -13.70
N ALA A 69 0.82 7.16 -13.85
CA ALA A 69 0.21 6.76 -15.12
C ALA A 69 -0.83 7.77 -15.62
N VAL A 70 -1.66 8.33 -14.73
CA VAL A 70 -2.63 9.36 -15.10
C VAL A 70 -1.95 10.68 -15.49
N ALA A 71 -0.86 11.06 -14.83
CA ALA A 71 -0.12 12.27 -15.21
C ALA A 71 0.49 12.14 -16.62
N GLU A 72 1.09 10.99 -16.92
CA GLU A 72 1.63 10.66 -18.25
C GLU A 72 0.53 10.71 -19.32
N ALA A 73 -0.61 10.05 -19.09
CA ALA A 73 -1.74 10.06 -20.02
C ALA A 73 -2.31 11.48 -20.28
N LEU A 74 -2.32 12.34 -19.26
CA LEU A 74 -2.73 13.74 -19.41
C LEU A 74 -1.72 14.56 -20.21
N GLU A 75 -0.42 14.29 -20.06
CA GLU A 75 0.64 14.94 -20.84
C GLU A 75 0.60 14.52 -22.32
N GLU A 76 0.26 13.26 -22.59
CA GLU A 76 0.09 12.72 -23.94
C GLU A 76 -1.25 13.11 -24.59
N GLY A 77 -2.19 13.66 -23.82
CA GLY A 77 -3.49 14.10 -24.31
C GLY A 77 -4.45 12.95 -24.60
N GLU A 78 -4.32 11.83 -23.89
CA GLU A 78 -5.17 10.64 -24.05
C GLU A 78 -6.60 10.83 -23.50
N THR A 79 -6.87 11.94 -22.81
CA THR A 79 -8.17 12.24 -22.23
C THR A 79 -8.87 13.38 -22.97
N ASP A 80 -10.17 13.22 -23.24
CA ASP A 80 -10.99 14.24 -23.91
C ASP A 80 -11.26 15.51 -23.06
N SER A 81 -11.00 15.46 -21.74
CA SER A 81 -11.16 16.60 -20.82
C SER A 81 -9.82 17.14 -20.37
N THR A 82 -9.75 18.48 -20.25
CA THR A 82 -8.60 19.19 -19.68
C THR A 82 -8.69 19.37 -18.16
N ALA A 83 -9.83 18.99 -17.56
CA ALA A 83 -9.98 19.01 -16.10
C ALA A 83 -9.13 17.90 -15.46
N PRO A 84 -8.60 18.10 -14.24
CA PRO A 84 -7.81 17.07 -13.59
C PRO A 84 -8.64 15.82 -13.30
N VAL A 85 -8.03 14.66 -13.48
CA VAL A 85 -8.61 13.38 -13.03
C VAL A 85 -8.62 13.35 -11.50
N THR A 86 -9.76 12.99 -10.93
CA THR A 86 -9.97 12.96 -9.48
C THR A 86 -10.15 11.55 -8.96
N HIS A 87 -10.70 10.64 -9.77
CA HIS A 87 -10.93 9.26 -9.37
C HIS A 87 -10.55 8.30 -10.47
N VAL A 88 -10.13 7.10 -10.07
CA VAL A 88 -9.95 5.95 -10.95
C VAL A 88 -10.84 4.82 -10.46
N GLY A 89 -11.67 4.27 -11.34
CA GLY A 89 -12.45 3.06 -11.13
C GLY A 89 -11.72 1.85 -11.71
N ILE A 90 -11.39 0.88 -10.86
CA ILE A 90 -10.77 -0.38 -11.21
C ILE A 90 -11.84 -1.46 -11.11
N HIS A 91 -12.19 -2.07 -12.24
CA HIS A 91 -13.23 -3.11 -12.27
C HIS A 91 -12.60 -4.49 -12.04
N THR A 92 -13.36 -5.37 -11.41
CA THR A 92 -12.96 -6.78 -11.35
C THR A 92 -13.01 -7.40 -12.74
N ARG A 93 -11.99 -8.20 -13.05
CA ARG A 93 -11.96 -9.04 -14.23
C ARG A 93 -12.23 -10.49 -13.84
N THR A 94 -13.04 -11.17 -14.64
CA THR A 94 -13.38 -12.57 -14.44
C THR A 94 -13.08 -13.36 -15.69
N HIS A 95 -12.40 -14.49 -15.54
CA HIS A 95 -12.15 -15.44 -16.60
C HIS A 95 -12.60 -16.84 -16.17
N PRO A 96 -13.05 -17.70 -17.10
CA PRO A 96 -13.35 -19.09 -16.76
C PRO A 96 -12.15 -19.76 -16.07
N GLY A 97 -12.38 -20.33 -14.89
CA GLY A 97 -11.35 -21.03 -14.13
C GLY A 97 -10.46 -20.16 -13.25
N MET A 98 -10.68 -18.84 -13.19
CA MET A 98 -9.97 -17.95 -12.26
C MET A 98 -10.96 -17.18 -11.37
N PRO A 99 -10.63 -16.97 -10.08
CA PRO A 99 -11.42 -16.09 -9.24
C PRO A 99 -11.39 -14.63 -9.78
N PRO A 100 -12.39 -13.80 -9.44
CA PRO A 100 -12.35 -12.38 -9.76
C PRO A 100 -11.09 -11.72 -9.22
N HIS A 101 -10.50 -10.81 -9.99
CA HIS A 101 -9.29 -10.09 -9.61
C HIS A 101 -9.32 -8.64 -10.10
N TRP A 102 -8.57 -7.78 -9.43
CA TRP A 102 -8.35 -6.41 -9.90
C TRP A 102 -7.42 -6.43 -11.11
N SER A 103 -7.73 -5.60 -12.11
CA SER A 103 -6.97 -5.56 -13.36
C SER A 103 -6.60 -4.11 -13.72
N PRO A 104 -5.36 -3.86 -14.21
CA PRO A 104 -4.95 -2.52 -14.64
C PRO A 104 -5.49 -2.14 -16.03
N SER A 105 -6.26 -3.02 -16.67
CA SER A 105 -6.91 -2.77 -17.96
C SER A 105 -8.34 -2.26 -17.80
N ASN A 106 -8.81 -1.47 -18.77
CA ASN A 106 -10.16 -0.91 -18.84
C ASN A 106 -10.54 -0.12 -17.58
N LEU A 107 -9.61 0.66 -17.06
CA LEU A 107 -9.85 1.59 -15.97
C LEU A 107 -10.78 2.71 -16.41
N LEU A 108 -11.54 3.23 -15.46
CA LEU A 108 -12.42 4.38 -15.65
C LEU A 108 -11.83 5.61 -14.98
N LEU A 109 -11.38 6.58 -15.76
CA LEU A 109 -10.93 7.87 -15.22
C LEU A 109 -12.14 8.81 -15.08
N ARG A 110 -12.26 9.49 -13.93
CA ARG A 110 -13.28 10.51 -13.70
C ARG A 110 -12.65 11.86 -13.41
N HIS A 111 -12.96 12.83 -14.26
CA HIS A 111 -12.47 14.19 -14.18
C HIS A 111 -13.28 15.04 -13.18
N ALA A 112 -12.68 16.14 -12.72
CA ALA A 112 -13.31 17.05 -11.75
C ALA A 112 -14.58 17.74 -12.28
N ASP A 113 -14.71 17.87 -13.60
CA ASP A 113 -15.87 18.43 -14.29
C ASP A 113 -17.01 17.41 -14.51
N GLY A 114 -16.80 16.15 -14.12
CA GLY A 114 -17.74 15.05 -14.31
C GLY A 114 -17.56 14.29 -15.61
N ALA A 115 -16.63 14.69 -16.50
CA ALA A 115 -16.27 13.90 -17.66
C ALA A 115 -15.63 12.58 -17.23
N SER A 116 -15.79 11.56 -18.06
CA SER A 116 -15.18 10.25 -17.83
C SER A 116 -14.44 9.79 -19.08
N THR A 117 -13.25 9.24 -18.88
CA THR A 117 -12.44 8.64 -19.95
C THR A 117 -12.35 7.13 -19.70
N SER A 118 -12.73 6.37 -20.71
CA SER A 118 -12.71 4.90 -20.71
C SER A 118 -12.70 4.40 -22.16
N PRO A 119 -11.97 3.32 -22.46
CA PRO A 119 -11.06 2.60 -21.56
C PRO A 119 -9.75 3.38 -21.34
N PHE A 120 -9.24 3.36 -20.11
CA PHE A 120 -7.86 3.72 -19.82
C PHE A 120 -7.09 2.44 -19.46
N ASP A 121 -6.04 2.13 -20.21
CA ASP A 121 -5.22 0.95 -19.98
C ASP A 121 -3.91 1.35 -19.33
N ALA A 122 -3.74 1.00 -18.05
CA ALA A 122 -2.49 1.15 -17.32
C ALA A 122 -1.69 -0.17 -17.29
N THR A 123 -1.83 -0.98 -18.34
CA THR A 123 -1.01 -2.20 -18.51
C THR A 123 0.44 -1.83 -18.77
N HIS A 124 1.38 -2.69 -18.40
CA HIS A 124 2.82 -2.45 -18.48
C HIS A 124 3.35 -1.40 -17.49
N THR A 125 2.60 -1.15 -16.41
CA THR A 125 2.98 -0.31 -15.26
C THR A 125 3.23 -1.19 -14.04
N GLU A 126 3.68 -0.62 -12.91
CA GLU A 126 3.82 -1.39 -11.68
C GLU A 126 2.48 -1.95 -11.16
N LEU A 127 1.34 -1.48 -11.67
CA LEU A 127 0.02 -2.01 -11.31
C LEU A 127 -0.18 -3.48 -11.71
N ASP A 128 0.54 -3.96 -12.72
CA ASP A 128 0.51 -5.39 -13.10
C ASP A 128 0.98 -6.29 -11.95
N ASP A 129 1.91 -5.82 -11.12
CA ASP A 129 2.43 -6.55 -9.97
C ASP A 129 1.66 -6.21 -8.67
N LEU A 130 1.19 -4.97 -8.52
CA LEU A 130 0.54 -4.51 -7.27
C LEU A 130 -0.93 -4.95 -7.13
N LEU A 131 -1.69 -5.03 -8.24
CA LEU A 131 -3.12 -5.40 -8.19
C LEU A 131 -3.37 -6.88 -7.85
N PRO A 132 -2.52 -7.84 -8.25
CA PRO A 132 -2.56 -9.21 -7.73
C PRO A 132 -2.40 -9.28 -6.21
N ASP A 133 -1.45 -8.55 -5.64
CA ASP A 133 -1.25 -8.49 -4.18
C ASP A 133 -2.48 -7.92 -3.48
N LEU A 134 -3.07 -6.83 -4.02
CA LEU A 134 -4.31 -6.28 -3.51
C LEU A 134 -5.46 -7.29 -3.64
N THR A 135 -5.55 -8.02 -4.74
CA THR A 135 -6.59 -9.04 -4.96
C THR A 135 -6.55 -10.12 -3.87
N CYS A 136 -5.35 -10.57 -3.48
CA CYS A 136 -5.18 -11.55 -2.40
C CYS A 136 -5.66 -11.02 -1.05
N LEU A 137 -5.40 -9.75 -0.74
CA LEU A 137 -5.76 -9.11 0.53
C LEU A 137 -7.23 -8.69 0.58
N ASP A 138 -7.78 -8.23 -0.54
CA ASP A 138 -9.11 -7.61 -0.64
C ASP A 138 -10.20 -8.61 -1.09
N GLN A 139 -9.81 -9.70 -1.75
CA GLN A 139 -10.67 -10.80 -2.21
C GLN A 139 -11.95 -10.33 -2.92
N PRO A 140 -11.82 -9.71 -4.11
CA PRO A 140 -12.95 -9.14 -4.81
C PRO A 140 -14.01 -10.15 -5.27
N ALA A 141 -15.27 -9.71 -5.29
CA ALA A 141 -16.38 -10.41 -5.90
C ALA A 141 -16.58 -9.96 -7.36
N SER A 142 -17.19 -10.83 -8.17
CA SER A 142 -17.49 -10.51 -9.56
C SER A 142 -18.42 -9.29 -9.67
N GLY A 143 -17.97 -8.27 -10.40
CA GLY A 143 -18.72 -7.03 -10.63
C GLY A 143 -18.36 -5.90 -9.67
N ASP A 144 -17.45 -6.13 -8.72
CA ASP A 144 -16.98 -5.08 -7.83
C ASP A 144 -16.20 -3.99 -8.61
N VAL A 145 -16.27 -2.77 -8.08
CA VAL A 145 -15.52 -1.62 -8.59
C VAL A 145 -14.77 -0.98 -7.44
N LEU A 146 -13.45 -0.99 -7.50
CA LEU A 146 -12.62 -0.25 -6.57
C LEU A 146 -12.44 1.17 -7.08
N THR A 147 -13.01 2.14 -6.37
CA THR A 147 -12.82 3.56 -6.64
C THR A 147 -11.66 4.08 -5.80
N VAL A 148 -10.68 4.68 -6.46
CA VAL A 148 -9.53 5.33 -5.84
C VAL A 148 -9.66 6.84 -6.03
N ASP A 149 -9.73 7.60 -4.95
CA ASP A 149 -9.64 9.06 -4.98
C ASP A 149 -8.17 9.48 -5.07
N LEU A 150 -7.78 10.04 -6.21
CA LEU A 150 -6.39 10.45 -6.46
C LEU A 150 -5.96 11.65 -5.62
N ARG A 151 -6.89 12.41 -5.02
CA ARG A 151 -6.59 13.56 -4.17
C ARG A 151 -6.32 13.15 -2.74
N THR A 152 -7.23 12.35 -2.17
CA THR A 152 -7.15 11.94 -0.77
C THR A 152 -6.40 10.63 -0.56
N GLY A 153 -6.26 9.82 -1.60
CA GLY A 153 -5.76 8.46 -1.50
C GLY A 153 -6.77 7.47 -0.90
N ALA A 154 -8.05 7.87 -0.77
CA ALA A 154 -9.08 7.00 -0.25
C ALA A 154 -9.43 5.89 -1.25
N PHE A 155 -9.62 4.69 -0.73
CA PHE A 155 -10.10 3.53 -1.47
C PHE A 155 -11.52 3.20 -0.99
N SER A 156 -12.46 3.07 -1.91
CA SER A 156 -13.84 2.67 -1.62
C SER A 156 -14.34 1.65 -2.64
N ARG A 157 -15.16 0.71 -2.19
CA ARG A 157 -15.89 -0.24 -3.03
C ARG A 157 -17.37 0.14 -3.05
#